data_AF-A0A813G0D1-F1
#
_entry.id   AF-A0A813G0D1-F1
#
_cell.length_a   1.000
_cell.length_b   1.000
_cell.length_c   1.000
_cell.angle_alpha   90.00
_cell.angle_beta   90.00
_cell.angle_gamma   90.00
#
_symmetry.space_group_name_H-M   'P 1'
#
loop_
_entity.id
_entity.type
_entity.pdbx_description
1 polymer ?
#
loop_
_entity_poly.entity_id
_entity_poly.type
_entity_poly.pdbx_seq_one_letter_code
_entity_poly.pdbx_strand_id
1 'polypeptide(L)'
;MAASEGNVSVVPEQAGFEKPEGAATTTTTAAATTATTIPTTTIPTTTKETLRESLPPHPRILGRLYRSIYELEAYNNRARARYDQKHVQVENLYGDFMLLCLACSCAWMSAQAMFEIACRCLRGESTRWYSNGNLLVARSLAAGVLALLVPPLALAAQKSKYINGHSRLSAFMQLLKKALPMTIGWAWKDLLAQLTRWSEEDKGVPPWVIRPVIAVGITVYVASLLHIPVVKAALKVGQISGGTLLQRYLCLSGSYMLAVGYSYNQFVRYLVNLVTAQITEDAEIEAILHVVVQAFYFAAISVAILRITTWWSAREDGLIHDMVVRELQQDTSNKSYRSMSMNSSHSHIVMDGVQIELGEVFVHGLAFVYAWGLYDLLQHFFFPVLMSCSNWKTCDFRKNFLFAMIVTIMSFFFAGLEKSEKRKTKAGQSSQLLITTAMSLTCIWSWSNFYFTILTEFTSTWTRLYPSKVLTVLGWHLFFTVVAWLCMSALYHNQLDRLRIARRNREEFNQQHPLEHIDLEGILEEIHVLEEFH
;
A
#
# COMPACT_ATOMS: atom_id res chain seq x y z
N MET A 1 15.92 41.49 32.96
CA MET A 1 14.73 42.35 33.10
C MET A 1 13.56 41.44 33.41
N ALA A 2 13.00 41.61 34.60
CA ALA A 2 12.02 40.72 35.22
C ALA A 2 10.59 41.08 34.83
N ALA A 3 9.74 40.06 34.63
CA ALA A 3 8.28 40.11 34.70
C ALA A 3 7.82 38.64 34.84
N SER A 4 7.28 38.20 35.98
CA SER A 4 5.98 38.53 36.59
C SER A 4 5.04 37.34 36.39
N GLU A 5 5.01 36.47 37.40
CA GLU A 5 4.09 35.35 37.57
C GLU A 5 2.65 35.86 37.79
N GLY A 6 1.70 35.31 37.05
CA GLY A 6 0.26 35.54 37.25
C GLY A 6 -0.41 34.32 37.85
N ASN A 7 -0.63 34.36 39.17
CA ASN A 7 -1.48 33.44 39.92
C ASN A 7 -2.94 33.61 39.50
N VAL A 8 -3.61 32.52 39.15
CA VAL A 8 -5.08 32.44 39.19
C VAL A 8 -5.48 31.19 39.98
N SER A 9 -6.00 31.47 41.17
CA SER A 9 -6.72 30.55 42.06
C SER A 9 -8.18 30.54 41.65
N VAL A 10 -8.76 29.36 41.37
CA VAL A 10 -10.20 29.14 41.48
C VAL A 10 -10.48 27.78 42.14
N VAL A 11 -11.32 27.90 43.16
CA VAL A 11 -11.91 26.98 44.16
C VAL A 11 -12.52 25.69 43.59
N PRO A 12 -12.58 24.59 44.38
CA PRO A 12 -13.07 23.29 43.93
C PRO A 12 -14.59 23.17 44.04
N GLU A 13 -15.22 22.58 43.03
CA GLU A 13 -16.63 22.19 43.07
C GLU A 13 -16.74 20.69 43.43
N GLN A 14 -17.30 20.45 44.61
CA GLN A 14 -17.70 19.13 45.10
C GLN A 14 -19.09 18.77 44.55
N ALA A 15 -19.19 17.63 43.86
CA ALA A 15 -20.41 16.86 43.68
C ALA A 15 -19.97 15.40 43.56
N GLY A 16 -20.27 14.52 44.51
CA GLY A 16 -21.62 13.99 44.72
C GLY A 16 -21.69 12.60 44.08
N PHE A 17 -20.98 11.62 44.66
CA PHE A 17 -21.05 10.22 44.23
C PHE A 17 -22.29 9.57 44.87
N GLU A 18 -23.40 9.54 44.13
CA GLU A 18 -24.51 8.65 44.42
C GLU A 18 -24.25 7.27 43.82
N LYS A 19 -24.29 6.25 44.69
CA LYS A 19 -24.52 4.85 44.32
C LYS A 19 -25.95 4.74 43.77
N PRO A 20 -26.17 3.87 42.77
CA PRO A 20 -27.18 2.85 43.04
C PRO A 20 -26.71 1.45 42.69
N GLU A 21 -27.01 0.55 43.63
CA GLU A 21 -27.21 -0.87 43.41
C GLU A 21 -28.38 -1.07 42.44
N GLY A 22 -28.19 -1.96 41.47
CA GLY A 22 -29.21 -2.33 40.51
C GLY A 22 -28.82 -3.62 39.82
N ALA A 23 -29.12 -4.74 40.47
CA ALA A 23 -29.07 -6.07 39.89
C ALA A 23 -30.01 -6.13 38.68
N ALA A 24 -29.50 -6.57 37.53
CA ALA A 24 -30.32 -7.01 36.41
C ALA A 24 -29.65 -8.19 35.72
N THR A 25 -30.14 -9.37 36.07
CA THR A 25 -30.09 -10.62 35.32
C THR A 25 -30.63 -10.40 33.90
N THR A 26 -29.91 -10.84 32.88
CA THR A 26 -30.49 -11.07 31.53
C THR A 26 -29.64 -12.13 30.83
N THR A 27 -30.03 -13.40 30.97
CA THR A 27 -30.83 -14.17 29.99
C THR A 27 -30.14 -14.26 28.62
N THR A 28 -29.47 -15.39 28.43
CA THR A 28 -29.19 -16.04 27.16
C THR A 28 -30.42 -16.03 26.24
N THR A 29 -30.31 -15.36 25.10
CA THR A 29 -31.19 -15.58 23.95
C THR A 29 -30.33 -15.77 22.71
N ALA A 30 -30.34 -17.02 22.23
CA ALA A 30 -29.85 -17.38 20.92
C ALA A 30 -30.69 -16.66 19.86
N ALA A 31 -30.08 -15.74 19.13
CA ALA A 31 -30.67 -15.18 17.92
C ALA A 31 -30.32 -16.11 16.75
N ALA A 32 -31.29 -16.93 16.39
CA ALA A 32 -31.33 -17.70 15.15
C ALA A 32 -31.07 -16.77 13.96
N THR A 33 -30.02 -17.05 13.21
CA THR A 33 -29.73 -16.37 11.95
C THR A 33 -30.76 -16.83 10.94
N THR A 34 -31.74 -15.97 10.65
CA THR A 34 -32.71 -16.18 9.58
C THR A 34 -31.96 -16.13 8.26
N ALA A 35 -31.67 -17.31 7.70
CA ALA A 35 -31.16 -17.44 6.35
C ALA A 35 -32.20 -16.86 5.39
N THR A 36 -31.89 -15.73 4.77
CA THR A 36 -32.65 -15.23 3.63
C THR A 36 -32.30 -16.13 2.44
N THR A 37 -33.02 -17.22 2.29
CA THR A 37 -33.05 -18.02 1.06
C THR A 37 -33.51 -17.10 -0.06
N ILE A 38 -32.57 -16.70 -0.91
CA ILE A 38 -32.91 -16.22 -2.25
C ILE A 38 -33.59 -17.41 -2.94
N PRO A 39 -34.83 -17.29 -3.43
CA PRO A 39 -35.49 -18.38 -4.13
C PRO A 39 -34.71 -18.65 -5.40
N THR A 40 -33.98 -19.77 -5.42
CA THR A 40 -33.47 -20.35 -6.67
C THR A 40 -34.71 -20.80 -7.43
N THR A 41 -35.11 -20.03 -8.44
CA THR A 41 -36.08 -20.49 -9.45
C THR A 41 -35.42 -21.61 -10.24
N THR A 42 -35.47 -22.82 -9.69
CA THR A 42 -35.31 -24.05 -10.46
C THR A 42 -36.53 -24.14 -11.36
N ILE A 43 -36.33 -23.91 -12.66
CA ILE A 43 -37.33 -24.28 -13.67
C ILE A 43 -37.58 -25.79 -13.46
N PRO A 44 -38.81 -26.23 -13.17
CA PRO A 44 -39.09 -27.65 -12.98
C PRO A 44 -38.68 -28.40 -14.25
N THR A 45 -37.88 -29.45 -14.12
CA THR A 45 -37.56 -30.38 -15.22
C THR A 45 -38.82 -30.94 -15.87
N THR A 46 -39.92 -31.03 -15.12
CA THR A 46 -41.25 -31.41 -15.61
C THR A 46 -41.87 -30.41 -16.59
N THR A 47 -41.47 -29.13 -16.60
CA THR A 47 -41.95 -28.14 -17.57
C THR A 47 -41.30 -28.31 -18.95
N LYS A 48 -40.08 -28.86 -19.03
CA LYS A 48 -39.43 -29.20 -20.30
C LYS A 48 -40.12 -30.38 -21.01
N GLU A 49 -40.64 -31.35 -20.25
CA GLU A 49 -41.34 -32.52 -20.80
C GLU A 49 -42.79 -32.21 -21.18
N THR A 50 -43.51 -31.42 -20.39
CA THR A 50 -44.91 -31.03 -20.72
C THR A 50 -45.02 -30.02 -21.87
N LEU A 51 -44.00 -29.19 -22.13
CA LEU A 51 -43.92 -28.40 -23.36
C LEU A 51 -43.65 -29.27 -24.61
N ARG A 52 -43.09 -30.47 -24.43
CA ARG A 52 -42.74 -31.39 -25.53
C ARG A 52 -43.97 -32.08 -26.13
N GLU A 53 -45.03 -32.25 -25.34
CA GLU A 53 -46.24 -32.99 -25.74
C GLU A 53 -47.40 -32.11 -26.21
N SER A 54 -47.37 -30.78 -26.01
CA SER A 54 -48.52 -29.89 -26.25
C SER A 54 -48.37 -28.88 -27.39
N LEU A 55 -47.20 -28.77 -28.03
CA LEU A 55 -47.01 -27.87 -29.19
C LEU A 55 -47.17 -28.63 -30.52
N PRO A 56 -47.97 -28.12 -31.47
CA PRO A 56 -48.03 -28.68 -32.82
C PRO A 56 -46.65 -28.60 -33.49
N PRO A 57 -46.31 -29.58 -34.35
CA PRO A 57 -44.96 -29.81 -34.84
C PRO A 57 -44.62 -28.79 -35.93
N HIS A 58 -44.35 -27.55 -35.55
CA HIS A 58 -43.65 -26.63 -36.44
C HIS A 58 -42.17 -26.61 -36.03
N PRO A 59 -41.30 -27.42 -36.68
CA PRO A 59 -39.90 -27.58 -36.28
C PRO A 59 -39.14 -26.24 -36.22
N ARG A 60 -39.54 -25.26 -37.02
CA ARG A 60 -39.00 -23.89 -37.01
C ARG A 60 -39.27 -23.12 -35.72
N ILE A 61 -40.39 -23.36 -35.04
CA ILE A 61 -40.75 -22.65 -33.79
C ILE A 61 -39.97 -23.26 -32.62
N LEU A 62 -39.92 -24.59 -32.54
CA LEU A 62 -39.12 -25.30 -31.53
C LEU A 62 -37.63 -24.95 -31.64
N GLY A 63 -37.05 -24.94 -32.84
CA GLY A 63 -35.63 -24.55 -33.03
C GLY A 63 -35.32 -23.12 -32.56
N ARG A 64 -36.23 -22.17 -32.80
CA ARG A 64 -36.10 -20.79 -32.29
C ARG A 64 -36.24 -20.70 -30.78
N LEU A 65 -37.10 -21.52 -30.17
CA LEU A 65 -37.29 -21.56 -28.72
C LEU A 65 -36.04 -22.15 -28.03
N TYR A 66 -35.50 -23.25 -28.54
CA TYR A 66 -34.27 -23.86 -28.05
C TYR A 66 -33.07 -22.91 -28.18
N ARG A 67 -32.90 -22.26 -29.34
CA ARG A 67 -31.87 -21.23 -29.52
C ARG A 67 -32.03 -20.08 -28.50
N SER A 68 -33.25 -19.60 -28.29
CA SER A 68 -33.51 -18.52 -27.32
C SER A 68 -33.21 -18.93 -25.88
N ILE A 69 -33.60 -20.14 -25.47
CA ILE A 69 -33.32 -20.68 -24.12
C ILE A 69 -31.80 -20.79 -23.92
N TYR A 70 -31.09 -21.29 -24.93
CA TYR A 70 -29.66 -21.45 -24.89
C TYR A 70 -28.90 -20.12 -24.86
N GLU A 71 -29.31 -19.14 -25.68
CA GLU A 71 -28.76 -17.78 -25.65
C GLU A 71 -28.99 -17.12 -24.28
N LEU A 72 -30.15 -17.36 -23.66
CA LEU A 72 -30.48 -16.85 -22.33
C LEU A 72 -29.62 -17.51 -21.24
N GLU A 73 -29.37 -18.82 -21.34
CA GLU A 73 -28.50 -19.56 -20.43
C GLU A 73 -27.03 -19.15 -20.57
N ALA A 74 -26.52 -19.04 -21.80
CA ALA A 74 -25.19 -18.52 -22.09
C ALA A 74 -25.05 -17.07 -21.60
N TYR A 75 -26.08 -16.23 -21.76
CA TYR A 75 -26.11 -14.88 -21.24
C TYR A 75 -26.08 -14.86 -19.70
N ASN A 76 -26.88 -15.69 -19.04
CA ASN A 76 -26.92 -15.82 -17.58
C ASN A 76 -25.57 -16.30 -17.02
N ASN A 77 -24.95 -17.31 -17.65
CA ASN A 77 -23.62 -17.81 -17.27
C ASN A 77 -22.53 -16.74 -17.44
N ARG A 78 -22.56 -15.98 -18.54
CA ARG A 78 -21.67 -14.82 -18.75
C ARG A 78 -21.92 -13.71 -17.73
N ALA A 79 -23.17 -13.44 -17.37
CA ALA A 79 -23.54 -12.43 -16.38
C ALA A 79 -23.06 -12.83 -14.97
N ARG A 80 -23.22 -14.10 -14.60
CA ARG A 80 -22.70 -14.68 -13.33
C ARG A 80 -21.19 -14.64 -13.28
N ALA A 81 -20.50 -15.13 -14.32
CA ALA A 81 -19.04 -15.08 -14.39
C ALA A 81 -18.50 -13.65 -14.27
N ARG A 82 -19.16 -12.66 -14.89
CA ARG A 82 -18.81 -11.24 -14.75
C ARG A 82 -19.09 -10.71 -13.34
N TYR A 83 -20.20 -11.08 -12.73
CA TYR A 83 -20.55 -10.70 -11.37
C TYR A 83 -19.53 -11.25 -10.37
N ASP A 84 -19.22 -12.54 -10.45
CA ASP A 84 -18.27 -13.21 -9.58
C ASP A 84 -16.87 -12.64 -9.75
N GLN A 85 -16.41 -12.45 -11.00
CA GLN A 85 -15.12 -11.83 -11.28
C GLN A 85 -15.03 -10.41 -10.69
N LYS A 86 -16.09 -9.60 -10.80
CA LYS A 86 -16.14 -8.24 -10.25
C LYS A 86 -16.11 -8.26 -8.72
N HIS A 87 -16.89 -9.13 -8.08
CA HIS A 87 -16.90 -9.26 -6.62
C HIS A 87 -15.55 -9.76 -6.08
N VAL A 88 -14.95 -10.77 -6.72
CA VAL A 88 -13.63 -11.29 -6.36
C VAL A 88 -12.56 -10.20 -6.41
N GLN A 89 -12.52 -9.43 -7.49
CA GLN A 89 -11.54 -8.37 -7.64
C GLN A 89 -11.70 -7.27 -6.59
N VAL A 90 -12.94 -6.96 -6.20
CA VAL A 90 -13.23 -5.96 -5.16
C VAL A 90 -12.78 -6.43 -3.79
N GLU A 91 -13.12 -7.65 -3.40
CA GLU A 91 -12.71 -8.22 -2.12
C GLU A 91 -11.19 -8.34 -2.02
N ASN A 92 -10.54 -8.80 -3.09
CA ASN A 92 -9.09 -8.90 -3.15
C ASN A 92 -8.44 -7.52 -3.04
N LEU A 93 -8.98 -6.49 -3.70
CA LEU A 93 -8.43 -5.13 -3.60
C LEU A 93 -8.49 -4.58 -2.18
N TYR A 94 -9.63 -4.70 -1.49
CA TYR A 94 -9.73 -4.27 -0.10
C TYR A 94 -8.82 -5.09 0.82
N GLY A 95 -8.73 -6.40 0.56
CA GLY A 95 -7.77 -7.28 1.19
C GLY A 95 -6.35 -6.75 1.04
N ASP A 96 -5.88 -6.57 -0.19
CA ASP A 96 -4.52 -6.16 -0.51
C ASP A 96 -4.20 -4.78 0.06
N PHE A 97 -5.12 -3.82 -0.04
CA PHE A 97 -4.99 -2.51 0.58
C PHE A 97 -4.78 -2.62 2.10
N MET A 98 -5.63 -3.37 2.80
CA MET A 98 -5.52 -3.56 4.25
C MET A 98 -4.22 -4.28 4.63
N LEU A 99 -3.86 -5.34 3.91
CA LEU A 99 -2.62 -6.09 4.14
C LEU A 99 -1.38 -5.20 3.93
N LEU A 100 -1.42 -4.30 2.93
CA LEU A 100 -0.36 -3.33 2.66
C LEU A 100 -0.25 -2.27 3.76
N CYS A 101 -1.39 -1.71 4.21
CA CYS A 101 -1.45 -0.81 5.36
C CYS A 101 -0.82 -1.44 6.60
N LEU A 102 -1.19 -2.68 6.92
CA LEU A 102 -0.68 -3.41 8.09
C LEU A 102 0.81 -3.70 7.96
N ALA A 103 1.28 -4.15 6.80
CA ALA A 103 2.69 -4.45 6.54
C ALA A 103 3.57 -3.20 6.65
N CYS A 104 3.15 -2.09 6.06
CA CYS A 104 3.95 -0.87 6.05
C CYS A 104 3.91 -0.13 7.40
N SER A 105 2.81 -0.20 8.16
CA SER A 105 2.80 0.24 9.56
C SER A 105 3.75 -0.60 10.43
N CYS A 106 3.70 -1.94 10.31
CA CYS A 106 4.65 -2.82 11.00
C CYS A 106 6.10 -2.46 10.65
N ALA A 107 6.35 -2.21 9.36
CA ALA A 107 7.65 -1.82 8.85
C ALA A 107 8.16 -0.50 9.44
N TRP A 108 7.31 0.53 9.46
CA TRP A 108 7.61 1.84 10.06
C TRP A 108 7.94 1.70 11.54
N MET A 109 7.10 0.99 12.30
CA MET A 109 7.32 0.76 13.74
C MET A 109 8.64 0.03 14.00
N SER A 110 8.97 -0.97 13.18
CA SER A 110 10.24 -1.70 13.25
C SER A 110 11.43 -0.76 13.06
N ALA A 111 11.36 0.10 12.02
CA ALA A 111 12.42 1.04 11.69
C ALA A 111 12.62 2.08 12.81
N GLN A 112 11.51 2.62 13.33
CA GLN A 112 11.55 3.59 14.42
C GLN A 112 12.06 2.97 15.72
N ALA A 113 11.64 1.76 16.07
CA ALA A 113 12.15 1.06 17.25
C ALA A 113 13.67 0.83 17.17
N MET A 114 14.17 0.42 16.01
CA MET A 114 15.62 0.26 15.80
C MET A 114 16.38 1.58 15.91
N PHE A 115 15.82 2.68 15.41
CA PHE A 115 16.40 4.01 15.58
C PHE A 115 16.44 4.43 17.05
N GLU A 116 15.36 4.24 17.81
CA GLU A 116 15.31 4.58 19.23
C GLU A 116 16.33 3.78 20.04
N ILE A 117 16.51 2.49 19.71
CA ILE A 117 17.56 1.65 20.29
C ILE A 117 18.94 2.23 19.98
N ALA A 118 19.21 2.55 18.70
CA ALA A 118 20.49 3.13 18.28
C ALA A 118 20.80 4.47 18.98
N CYS A 119 19.81 5.37 19.05
CA CYS A 119 19.93 6.64 19.78
C CYS A 119 20.32 6.43 21.24
N ARG A 120 19.69 5.49 21.93
CA ARG A 120 19.98 5.24 23.35
C ARG A 120 21.33 4.58 23.57
N CYS A 121 21.72 3.64 22.70
CA CYS A 121 23.06 3.03 22.74
C CYS A 121 24.17 4.07 22.57
N LEU A 122 23.98 5.05 21.68
CA LEU A 122 24.98 6.09 21.41
C LEU A 122 24.96 7.24 22.41
N ARG A 123 23.78 7.59 22.96
CA ARG A 123 23.60 8.69 23.90
C ARG A 123 24.27 8.45 25.27
N GLY A 124 24.26 7.20 25.74
CA GLY A 124 24.60 6.90 27.14
C GLY A 124 23.72 7.71 28.11
N GLU A 125 24.34 8.32 29.13
CA GLU A 125 23.65 9.17 30.12
C GLU A 125 23.55 10.65 29.73
N SER A 126 24.19 11.09 28.64
CA SER A 126 24.30 12.51 28.32
C SER A 126 22.98 13.11 27.83
N THR A 127 22.53 14.22 28.42
CA THR A 127 21.33 14.95 27.98
C THR A 127 21.58 15.88 26.78
N ARG A 128 22.84 16.23 26.49
CA ARG A 128 23.22 17.16 25.39
C ARG A 128 23.41 16.48 24.03
N TRP A 129 23.01 15.21 23.88
CA TRP A 129 23.37 14.40 22.71
C TRP A 129 22.56 14.71 21.43
N TYR A 130 21.49 15.49 21.50
CA TYR A 130 20.55 15.72 20.38
C TYR A 130 21.03 16.74 19.32
N SER A 131 22.30 16.72 18.93
CA SER A 131 22.74 17.45 17.73
C SER A 131 22.33 16.70 16.45
N ASN A 132 22.12 17.42 15.35
CA ASN A 132 21.73 16.78 14.08
C ASN A 132 22.79 15.79 13.59
N GLY A 133 24.08 16.07 13.82
CA GLY A 133 25.16 15.15 13.50
C GLY A 133 25.09 13.84 14.28
N ASN A 134 24.80 13.88 15.58
CA ASN A 134 24.64 12.68 16.41
C ASN A 134 23.42 11.86 15.97
N LEU A 135 22.29 12.52 15.69
CA LEU A 135 21.11 11.87 15.16
C LEU A 135 21.37 11.23 13.78
N LEU A 136 22.19 11.85 12.94
CA LEU A 136 22.61 11.29 11.66
C LEU A 136 23.42 10.01 11.85
N VAL A 137 24.34 9.98 12.82
CA VAL A 137 25.10 8.77 13.17
C VAL A 137 24.16 7.66 13.68
N ALA A 138 23.19 7.97 14.56
CA ALA A 138 22.19 6.99 15.01
C ALA A 138 21.34 6.44 13.87
N ARG A 139 20.84 7.30 12.97
CA ARG A 139 20.06 6.88 11.80
C ARG A 139 20.91 6.02 10.85
N SER A 140 22.18 6.37 10.67
CA SER A 140 23.12 5.60 9.84
C SER A 140 23.37 4.22 10.42
N LEU A 141 23.61 4.13 11.74
CA LEU A 141 23.79 2.87 12.45
C LEU A 141 22.52 2.01 12.37
N ALA A 142 21.34 2.58 12.62
CA ALA A 142 20.07 1.87 12.54
C ALA A 142 19.80 1.33 11.13
N ALA A 143 20.02 2.15 10.09
CA ALA A 143 19.86 1.74 8.69
C ALA A 143 20.87 0.64 8.30
N GLY A 144 22.12 0.74 8.74
CA GLY A 144 23.16 -0.28 8.51
C GLY A 144 22.82 -1.61 9.19
N VAL A 145 22.42 -1.57 10.46
CA VAL A 145 21.99 -2.77 11.20
C VAL A 145 20.78 -3.41 10.53
N LEU A 146 19.77 -2.63 10.13
CA LEU A 146 18.62 -3.16 9.41
C LEU A 146 19.00 -3.76 8.06
N ALA A 147 19.88 -3.13 7.29
CA ALA A 147 20.37 -3.67 6.02
C ALA A 147 21.08 -5.02 6.19
N LEU A 148 21.76 -5.24 7.33
CA LEU A 148 22.40 -6.52 7.68
C LEU A 148 21.42 -7.57 8.21
N LEU A 149 20.45 -7.17 9.05
CA LEU A 149 19.55 -8.11 9.72
C LEU A 149 18.34 -8.52 8.88
N VAL A 150 17.82 -7.63 8.03
CA VAL A 150 16.58 -7.89 7.30
C VAL A 150 16.71 -9.05 6.29
N PRO A 151 17.76 -9.16 5.45
CA PRO A 151 17.91 -10.29 4.53
C PRO A 151 17.90 -11.68 5.21
N PRO A 152 18.66 -11.95 6.28
CA PRO A 152 18.60 -13.24 6.98
C PRO A 152 17.26 -13.46 7.68
N LEU A 153 16.65 -12.41 8.27
CA LEU A 153 15.31 -12.52 8.84
C LEU A 153 14.25 -12.85 7.78
N ALA A 154 14.34 -12.25 6.58
CA ALA A 154 13.44 -12.53 5.48
C ALA A 154 13.61 -13.96 4.95
N LEU A 155 14.85 -14.47 4.93
CA LEU A 155 15.15 -15.86 4.58
C LEU A 155 14.60 -16.83 5.62
N ALA A 156 14.81 -16.55 6.91
CA ALA A 156 14.29 -17.35 8.02
C ALA A 156 12.76 -17.34 8.02
N ALA A 157 12.16 -16.17 7.81
CA ALA A 157 10.72 -16.03 7.66
C ALA A 157 10.22 -16.91 6.51
N GLN A 158 10.87 -16.87 5.33
CA GLN A 158 10.49 -17.68 4.16
C GLN A 158 10.67 -19.19 4.33
N LYS A 159 11.73 -19.63 5.02
CA LYS A 159 11.98 -21.06 5.27
C LYS A 159 11.10 -21.65 6.38
N SER A 160 10.37 -20.81 7.10
CA SER A 160 9.49 -21.23 8.17
C SER A 160 8.40 -22.16 7.64
N LYS A 161 8.35 -23.39 8.16
CA LYS A 161 7.27 -24.37 7.90
C LYS A 161 5.88 -23.80 8.21
N TYR A 162 5.83 -22.77 9.06
CA TYR A 162 4.60 -22.15 9.48
C TYR A 162 3.94 -21.26 8.42
N ILE A 163 4.60 -20.88 7.31
CA ILE A 163 4.00 -19.97 6.31
C ILE A 163 2.75 -20.55 5.64
N ASN A 164 2.72 -21.87 5.44
CA ASN A 164 1.62 -22.53 4.75
C ASN A 164 0.47 -22.91 5.72
N GLY A 165 0.60 -22.56 7.00
CA GLY A 165 -0.40 -22.87 8.02
C GLY A 165 -1.53 -21.83 8.11
N HIS A 166 -2.60 -22.21 8.80
CA HIS A 166 -3.72 -21.33 9.16
C HIS A 166 -3.54 -20.65 10.53
N SER A 167 -2.42 -20.90 11.21
CA SER A 167 -2.18 -20.40 12.56
C SER A 167 -1.92 -18.89 12.59
N ARG A 168 -2.11 -18.28 13.76
CA ARG A 168 -1.70 -16.89 14.03
C ARG A 168 -0.22 -16.66 13.76
N LEU A 169 0.62 -17.66 14.07
CA LEU A 169 2.05 -17.62 13.78
C LEU A 169 2.32 -17.56 12.26
N SER A 170 1.56 -18.29 11.45
CA SER A 170 1.63 -18.19 9.98
C SER A 170 1.34 -16.77 9.50
N ALA A 171 0.21 -16.20 9.96
CA ALA A 171 -0.20 -14.85 9.61
C ALA A 171 0.87 -13.82 10.01
N PHE A 172 1.44 -13.96 11.20
CA PHE A 172 2.55 -13.14 11.66
C PHE A 172 3.78 -13.26 10.75
N MET A 173 4.21 -14.48 10.39
CA MET A 173 5.37 -14.67 9.52
C MET A 173 5.14 -14.13 8.10
N GLN A 174 3.90 -14.20 7.60
CA GLN A 174 3.52 -13.59 6.31
C GLN A 174 3.54 -12.05 6.39
N LEU A 175 3.03 -11.47 7.48
CA LEU A 175 3.11 -10.03 7.72
C LEU A 175 4.56 -9.57 7.80
N LEU A 176 5.40 -10.27 8.56
CA LEU A 176 6.82 -9.98 8.71
C LEU A 176 7.54 -10.06 7.36
N LYS A 177 7.28 -11.10 6.56
CA LYS A 177 7.85 -11.23 5.20
C LYS A 177 7.53 -10.02 4.32
N LYS A 178 6.32 -9.46 4.41
CA LYS A 178 5.91 -8.26 3.66
C LYS A 178 6.50 -6.97 4.24
N ALA A 179 6.59 -6.86 5.57
CA ALA A 179 7.07 -5.68 6.26
C ALA A 179 8.59 -5.48 6.15
N LEU A 180 9.36 -6.56 6.17
CA LEU A 180 10.82 -6.53 6.24
C LEU A 180 11.50 -5.66 5.15
N PRO A 181 11.20 -5.81 3.84
CA PRO A 181 11.77 -4.93 2.81
C PRO A 181 11.36 -3.46 3.02
N MET A 182 10.12 -3.21 3.43
CA MET A 182 9.62 -1.86 3.70
C MET A 182 10.34 -1.22 4.90
N THR A 183 10.76 -2.01 5.90
CA THR A 183 11.51 -1.52 7.07
C THR A 183 12.82 -0.87 6.64
N ILE A 184 13.49 -1.44 5.63
CA ILE A 184 14.70 -0.86 5.05
C ILE A 184 14.37 0.45 4.35
N GLY A 185 13.30 0.46 3.53
CA GLY A 185 12.86 1.68 2.86
C GLY A 185 12.62 2.82 3.85
N TRP A 186 11.97 2.54 4.97
CA TRP A 186 11.73 3.50 6.05
C TRP A 186 13.02 3.98 6.72
N ALA A 187 13.93 3.07 7.04
CA ALA A 187 15.20 3.41 7.67
C ALA A 187 16.04 4.34 6.77
N TRP A 188 16.07 4.07 5.47
CA TRP A 188 16.76 4.91 4.49
C TRP A 188 16.06 6.26 4.27
N LYS A 189 14.73 6.29 4.25
CA LYS A 189 13.96 7.53 4.21
C LYS A 189 14.30 8.44 5.39
N ASP A 190 14.37 7.88 6.59
CA ASP A 190 14.68 8.64 7.81
C ASP A 190 16.16 9.05 7.88
N LEU A 191 17.08 8.22 7.40
CA LEU A 191 18.48 8.59 7.22
C LEU A 191 18.61 9.79 6.28
N LEU A 192 17.93 9.76 5.14
CA LEU A 192 17.95 10.85 4.17
C LEU A 192 17.33 12.12 4.75
N ALA A 193 16.23 12.00 5.48
CA ALA A 193 15.62 13.11 6.20
C ALA A 193 16.59 13.78 7.17
N GLN A 194 17.36 12.98 7.92
CA GLN A 194 18.34 13.50 8.85
C GLN A 194 19.56 14.08 8.15
N LEU A 195 19.99 13.51 7.02
CA LEU A 195 21.08 14.06 6.21
C LEU A 195 20.70 15.43 5.64
N THR A 196 19.47 15.59 5.15
CA THR A 196 18.95 16.87 4.67
C THR A 196 18.97 17.90 5.80
N ARG A 197 18.43 17.57 6.98
CA ARG A 197 18.43 18.50 8.14
C ARG A 197 19.83 18.88 8.59
N TRP A 198 20.74 17.91 8.72
CA TRP A 198 22.12 18.17 9.09
C TRP A 198 22.82 19.10 8.08
N SER A 199 22.57 18.91 6.79
CA SER A 199 23.14 19.77 5.74
C SER A 199 22.55 21.18 5.73
N GLU A 200 21.25 21.33 5.99
CA GLU A 200 20.57 22.62 6.06
C GLU A 200 20.95 23.40 7.32
N GLU A 201 20.81 22.78 8.49
CA GLU A 201 20.91 23.45 9.80
C GLU A 201 22.36 23.56 10.28
N ASP A 202 23.16 22.48 10.22
CA ASP A 202 24.51 22.48 10.79
C ASP A 202 25.56 23.01 9.80
N LYS A 203 25.35 22.82 8.49
CA LYS A 203 26.26 23.28 7.44
C LYS A 203 25.83 24.59 6.78
N GLY A 204 24.60 25.06 7.04
CA GLY A 204 24.07 26.28 6.45
C GLY A 204 23.92 26.21 4.93
N VAL A 205 23.80 25.01 4.35
CA VAL A 205 23.61 24.87 2.90
C VAL A 205 22.18 25.28 2.56
N PRO A 206 21.96 26.20 1.60
CA PRO A 206 20.62 26.64 1.26
C PRO A 206 19.71 25.47 0.82
N PRO A 207 18.46 25.38 1.32
CA PRO A 207 17.53 24.29 0.99
C PRO A 207 17.30 24.09 -0.51
N TRP A 208 17.31 25.17 -1.30
CA TRP A 208 17.14 25.13 -2.76
C TRP A 208 18.32 24.48 -3.50
N VAL A 209 19.49 24.37 -2.87
CA VAL A 209 20.65 23.65 -3.43
C VAL A 209 20.63 22.20 -2.96
N ILE A 210 20.55 21.99 -1.65
CA ILE A 210 20.77 20.66 -1.08
C ILE A 210 19.63 19.68 -1.39
N ARG A 211 18.37 20.12 -1.39
CA ARG A 211 17.23 19.22 -1.65
C ARG A 211 17.24 18.66 -3.07
N PRO A 212 17.44 19.46 -4.15
CA PRO A 212 17.62 18.91 -5.50
C PRO A 212 18.84 18.00 -5.63
N VAL A 213 19.98 18.39 -5.05
CA VAL A 213 21.21 17.60 -5.11
C VAL A 213 21.01 16.23 -4.46
N ILE A 214 20.37 16.19 -3.29
CA ILE A 214 20.02 14.94 -2.62
C ILE A 214 19.05 14.11 -3.48
N ALA A 215 18.01 14.74 -4.05
CA ALA A 215 17.01 14.04 -4.84
C ALA A 215 17.59 13.42 -6.13
N VAL A 216 18.38 14.18 -6.87
CA VAL A 216 19.08 13.68 -8.06
C VAL A 216 20.13 12.64 -7.67
N GLY A 217 20.91 12.92 -6.62
CA GLY A 217 21.96 12.02 -6.14
C GLY A 217 21.43 10.65 -5.73
N ILE A 218 20.35 10.59 -4.93
CA ILE A 218 19.75 9.31 -4.53
C ILE A 218 19.12 8.58 -5.72
N THR A 219 18.52 9.31 -6.67
CA THR A 219 17.94 8.71 -7.88
C THR A 219 19.01 8.07 -8.74
N VAL A 220 20.11 8.79 -9.02
CA VAL A 220 21.26 8.27 -9.78
C VAL A 220 21.89 7.09 -9.05
N TYR A 221 22.04 7.16 -7.73
CA TYR A 221 22.58 6.06 -6.92
C TYR A 221 21.71 4.80 -7.03
N VAL A 222 20.40 4.92 -6.83
CA VAL A 222 19.47 3.77 -6.90
C VAL A 222 19.41 3.20 -8.31
N ALA A 223 19.33 4.05 -9.34
CA ALA A 223 19.37 3.62 -10.73
C ALA A 223 20.67 2.86 -11.05
N SER A 224 21.82 3.39 -10.61
CA SER A 224 23.13 2.75 -10.81
C SER A 224 23.20 1.37 -10.17
N LEU A 225 22.67 1.21 -8.95
CA LEU A 225 22.61 -0.09 -8.28
C LEU A 225 21.73 -1.10 -9.01
N LEU A 226 20.58 -0.65 -9.54
CA LEU A 226 19.66 -1.52 -10.27
C LEU A 226 20.20 -1.96 -11.63
N HIS A 227 21.08 -1.17 -12.23
CA HIS A 227 21.76 -1.53 -13.47
C HIS A 227 22.90 -2.53 -13.31
N ILE A 228 23.33 -2.86 -12.09
CA ILE A 228 24.33 -3.90 -11.87
C ILE A 228 23.72 -5.25 -12.34
N PRO A 229 24.32 -5.97 -13.32
CA PRO A 229 23.70 -7.17 -13.91
C PRO A 229 23.36 -8.25 -12.88
N VAL A 230 24.21 -8.38 -11.86
CA VAL A 230 24.02 -9.34 -10.75
C VAL A 230 22.82 -8.97 -9.88
N VAL A 231 22.58 -7.67 -9.66
CA VAL A 231 21.39 -7.16 -8.95
C VAL A 231 20.12 -7.42 -9.76
N LYS A 232 20.16 -7.13 -11.06
CA LYS A 232 19.05 -7.40 -11.98
C LYS A 232 18.66 -8.87 -12.02
N ALA A 233 19.63 -9.77 -12.15
CA ALA A 233 19.38 -11.20 -12.09
C ALA A 233 18.76 -11.62 -10.74
N ALA A 234 19.26 -11.06 -9.63
CA ALA A 234 18.71 -11.33 -8.30
C ALA A 234 17.28 -10.82 -8.14
N LEU A 235 16.92 -9.64 -8.68
CA LEU A 235 15.56 -9.10 -8.62
C LEU A 235 14.56 -9.97 -9.39
N LYS A 236 14.92 -10.43 -10.59
CA LYS A 236 14.09 -11.35 -11.39
C LYS A 236 13.84 -12.67 -10.65
N VAL A 237 14.88 -13.25 -10.06
CA VAL A 237 14.75 -14.51 -9.29
C VAL A 237 14.05 -14.30 -7.95
N GLY A 238 14.26 -13.14 -7.32
CA GLY A 238 13.70 -12.79 -6.02
C GLY A 238 12.17 -12.75 -6.00
N GLN A 239 11.55 -12.38 -7.13
CA GLN A 239 10.10 -12.42 -7.30
C GLN A 239 9.54 -13.85 -7.28
N ILE A 240 10.33 -14.86 -7.67
CA ILE A 240 9.88 -16.26 -7.88
C ILE A 240 9.92 -17.09 -6.58
N SER A 241 10.19 -16.48 -5.43
CA SER A 241 10.12 -17.11 -4.10
C SER A 241 11.03 -18.34 -3.91
N GLY A 242 12.34 -18.13 -3.93
CA GLY A 242 13.32 -19.17 -3.55
C GLY A 242 14.74 -18.66 -3.31
N GLY A 243 14.93 -17.34 -3.26
CA GLY A 243 16.25 -16.76 -3.41
C GLY A 243 17.23 -17.04 -2.26
N THR A 244 18.51 -17.14 -2.61
CA THR A 244 19.64 -17.28 -1.67
C THR A 244 19.79 -16.03 -0.80
N LEU A 245 20.56 -16.13 0.29
CA LEU A 245 20.85 -14.97 1.13
C LEU A 245 21.50 -13.83 0.33
N LEU A 246 22.45 -14.17 -0.55
CA LEU A 246 23.12 -13.21 -1.43
C LEU A 246 22.13 -12.48 -2.34
N GLN A 247 21.19 -13.20 -2.96
CA GLN A 247 20.17 -12.58 -3.80
C GLN A 247 19.31 -11.58 -3.02
N ARG A 248 19.00 -11.84 -1.74
CA ARG A 248 18.25 -10.89 -0.91
C ARG A 248 19.02 -9.61 -0.62
N TYR A 249 20.33 -9.72 -0.38
CA TYR A 249 21.18 -8.54 -0.23
C TYR A 249 21.22 -7.71 -1.51
N LEU A 250 21.28 -8.38 -2.67
CA LEU A 250 21.26 -7.72 -3.96
C LEU A 250 19.92 -7.02 -4.25
N CYS A 251 18.80 -7.60 -3.81
CA CYS A 251 17.47 -7.00 -3.96
C CYS A 251 17.19 -5.82 -3.02
N LEU A 252 18.11 -5.46 -2.12
CA LEU A 252 17.91 -4.36 -1.17
C LEU A 252 17.73 -3.01 -1.87
N SER A 253 18.37 -2.81 -3.03
CA SER A 253 18.29 -1.59 -3.82
C SER A 253 16.85 -1.22 -4.21
N GLY A 254 15.99 -2.21 -4.44
CA GLY A 254 14.56 -2.00 -4.72
C GLY A 254 13.79 -1.40 -3.54
N SER A 255 14.32 -1.48 -2.33
CA SER A 255 13.67 -0.90 -1.14
C SER A 255 13.93 0.60 -0.99
N TYR A 256 14.86 1.18 -1.76
CA TYR A 256 15.24 2.59 -1.66
C TYR A 256 14.29 3.55 -2.39
N MET A 257 13.27 3.04 -3.09
CA MET A 257 12.27 3.85 -3.80
C MET A 257 11.57 4.86 -2.88
N LEU A 258 11.29 4.48 -1.63
CA LEU A 258 10.67 5.37 -0.65
C LEU A 258 11.57 6.58 -0.34
N ALA A 259 12.89 6.39 -0.29
CA ALA A 259 13.84 7.48 -0.05
C ALA A 259 13.94 8.42 -1.26
N VAL A 260 13.89 7.87 -2.49
CA VAL A 260 13.80 8.65 -3.73
C VAL A 260 12.54 9.52 -3.70
N GLY A 261 11.37 8.92 -3.48
CA GLY A 261 10.11 9.67 -3.39
C GLY A 261 10.13 10.75 -2.31
N TYR A 262 10.72 10.46 -1.14
CA TYR A 262 10.83 11.40 -0.04
C TYR A 262 11.67 12.62 -0.44
N SER A 263 12.81 12.41 -1.10
CA SER A 263 13.72 13.47 -1.50
C SER A 263 13.09 14.46 -2.48
N TYR A 264 12.36 13.95 -3.49
CA TYR A 264 11.57 14.79 -4.38
C TYR A 264 10.47 15.54 -3.62
N ASN A 265 9.77 14.88 -2.70
CA ASN A 265 8.77 15.56 -1.90
C ASN A 265 9.36 16.71 -1.04
N GLN A 266 10.55 16.54 -0.45
CA GLN A 266 11.20 17.62 0.29
C GLN A 266 11.52 18.82 -0.60
N PHE A 267 12.01 18.56 -1.81
CA PHE A 267 12.26 19.61 -2.78
C PHE A 267 10.96 20.34 -3.14
N VAL A 268 9.86 19.63 -3.38
CA VAL A 268 8.62 20.30 -3.76
C VAL A 268 7.97 21.05 -2.59
N ARG A 269 7.97 20.46 -1.38
CA ARG A 269 7.53 21.17 -0.17
C ARG A 269 8.28 22.48 0.05
N TYR A 270 9.57 22.53 -0.29
CA TYR A 270 10.34 23.78 -0.24
C TYR A 270 9.75 24.83 -1.18
N LEU A 271 9.44 24.47 -2.43
CA LEU A 271 8.84 25.38 -3.41
C LEU A 271 7.46 25.88 -2.97
N VAL A 272 6.60 24.99 -2.44
CA VAL A 272 5.29 25.37 -1.91
C VAL A 272 5.44 26.36 -0.76
N ASN A 273 6.30 26.07 0.21
CA ASN A 273 6.52 26.95 1.35
C ASN A 273 7.12 28.30 0.93
N LEU A 274 8.00 28.32 -0.08
CA LEU A 274 8.57 29.55 -0.63
C LEU A 274 7.49 30.45 -1.25
N VAL A 275 6.57 29.87 -2.02
CA VAL A 275 5.46 30.60 -2.64
C VAL A 275 4.49 31.12 -1.59
N THR A 276 4.08 30.28 -0.63
CA THR A 276 3.12 30.68 0.42
C THR A 276 3.68 31.80 1.29
N ALA A 277 4.96 31.73 1.68
CA ALA A 277 5.59 32.72 2.55
C ALA A 277 5.72 34.13 1.91
N GLN A 278 5.59 34.26 0.60
CA GLN A 278 5.71 35.56 -0.09
C GLN A 278 4.38 36.32 -0.17
N ILE A 279 3.25 35.69 0.16
CA ILE A 279 1.93 36.23 -0.19
C ILE A 279 1.28 37.01 0.96
N THR A 280 1.44 36.59 2.22
CA THR A 280 0.78 37.23 3.37
C THR A 280 1.57 37.05 4.66
N GLU A 281 1.47 38.02 5.57
CA GLU A 281 1.98 37.94 6.95
C GLU A 281 0.89 37.54 7.96
N ASP A 282 -0.39 37.58 7.57
CA ASP A 282 -1.51 37.17 8.41
C ASP A 282 -1.61 35.63 8.50
N ALA A 283 -1.52 35.10 9.72
CA ALA A 283 -1.48 33.66 9.99
C ALA A 283 -2.76 32.90 9.60
N GLU A 284 -3.95 33.52 9.70
CA GLU A 284 -5.21 32.88 9.31
C GLU A 284 -5.31 32.77 7.79
N ILE A 285 -4.95 33.85 7.08
CA ILE A 285 -4.89 33.89 5.62
C ILE A 285 -3.80 32.94 5.12
N GLU A 286 -2.65 32.88 5.79
CA GLU A 286 -1.54 31.98 5.47
C GLU A 286 -1.99 30.51 5.48
N ALA A 287 -2.77 30.09 6.49
CA ALA A 287 -3.26 28.73 6.60
C ALA A 287 -4.18 28.33 5.43
N ILE A 288 -5.14 29.20 5.08
CA ILE A 288 -6.07 28.97 3.95
C ILE A 288 -5.29 28.95 2.64
N LEU A 289 -4.39 29.91 2.46
CA LEU A 289 -3.57 30.01 1.27
C LEU A 289 -2.66 28.79 1.09
N HIS A 290 -2.08 28.28 2.18
CA HIS A 290 -1.27 27.07 2.16
C HIS A 290 -2.07 25.89 1.62
N VAL A 291 -3.32 25.73 2.04
CA VAL A 291 -4.23 24.71 1.49
C VAL A 291 -4.50 24.92 0.01
N VAL A 292 -4.76 26.15 -0.44
CA VAL A 292 -5.02 26.44 -1.86
C VAL A 292 -3.80 26.14 -2.73
N VAL A 293 -2.62 26.61 -2.32
CA VAL A 293 -1.34 26.37 -3.03
C VAL A 293 -1.03 24.88 -3.04
N GLN A 294 -1.20 24.19 -1.91
CA GLN A 294 -1.00 22.74 -1.80
C GLN A 294 -2.00 21.96 -2.66
N ALA A 295 -3.26 22.41 -2.76
CA ALA A 295 -4.28 21.79 -3.61
C ALA A 295 -3.95 21.95 -5.10
N PHE A 296 -3.53 23.15 -5.50
CA PHE A 296 -3.11 23.43 -6.88
C PHE A 296 -1.88 22.63 -7.26
N TYR A 297 -0.88 22.59 -6.35
CA TYR A 297 0.29 21.74 -6.49
C TYR A 297 -0.09 20.27 -6.62
N PHE A 298 -0.92 19.76 -5.71
CA PHE A 298 -1.35 18.36 -5.73
C PHE A 298 -2.10 18.03 -7.03
N ALA A 299 -2.97 18.91 -7.53
CA ALA A 299 -3.64 18.73 -8.81
C ALA A 299 -2.64 18.69 -9.98
N ALA A 300 -1.70 19.64 -10.04
CA ALA A 300 -0.69 19.71 -11.09
C ALA A 300 0.21 18.46 -11.10
N ILE A 301 0.72 18.05 -9.93
CA ILE A 301 1.57 16.87 -9.83
C ILE A 301 0.79 15.59 -10.10
N SER A 302 -0.49 15.51 -9.70
CA SER A 302 -1.35 14.36 -10.02
C SER A 302 -1.54 14.20 -11.52
N VAL A 303 -1.80 15.30 -12.24
CA VAL A 303 -1.91 15.27 -13.70
C VAL A 303 -0.59 14.87 -14.33
N ALA A 304 0.53 15.45 -13.89
CA ALA A 304 1.85 15.10 -14.41
C ALA A 304 2.20 13.62 -14.18
N ILE A 305 2.00 13.11 -12.95
CA ILE A 305 2.26 11.72 -12.59
C ILE A 305 1.39 10.77 -13.39
N LEU A 306 0.10 11.07 -13.54
CA LEU A 306 -0.82 10.25 -14.32
C LEU A 306 -0.41 10.23 -15.79
N ARG A 307 -0.03 11.38 -16.37
CA ARG A 307 0.45 11.48 -17.75
C ARG A 307 1.77 10.73 -17.96
N ILE A 308 2.73 10.90 -17.06
CA ILE A 308 4.01 10.19 -17.11
C ILE A 308 3.79 8.69 -16.98
N THR A 309 2.99 8.25 -16.00
CA THR A 309 2.72 6.83 -15.77
C THR A 309 2.00 6.19 -16.96
N THR A 310 1.01 6.88 -17.53
CA THR A 310 0.28 6.38 -18.71
C THR A 310 1.15 6.35 -19.97
N TRP A 311 1.93 7.40 -20.20
CA TRP A 311 2.93 7.44 -21.29
C TRP A 311 3.97 6.34 -21.13
N TRP A 312 4.46 6.15 -19.91
CA TRP A 312 5.45 5.14 -19.57
C TRP A 312 4.92 3.73 -19.81
N SER A 313 3.74 3.39 -19.28
CA SER A 313 3.13 2.08 -19.51
C SER A 313 2.87 1.81 -21.00
N ALA A 314 2.46 2.83 -21.78
CA ALA A 314 2.31 2.68 -23.23
C ALA A 314 3.65 2.44 -23.95
N ARG A 315 4.72 3.11 -23.49
CA ARG A 315 6.08 2.92 -24.04
C ARG A 315 6.64 1.54 -23.68
N GLU A 316 6.45 1.11 -22.44
CA GLU A 316 6.86 -0.21 -21.95
C GLU A 316 6.23 -1.33 -22.78
N ASP A 317 4.95 -1.20 -23.14
CA ASP A 317 4.26 -2.15 -24.03
C ASP A 317 4.91 -2.23 -25.41
N GLY A 318 5.23 -1.08 -26.01
CA GLY A 318 5.92 -1.02 -27.29
C GLY A 318 7.30 -1.69 -27.22
N LEU A 319 8.07 -1.41 -26.17
CA LEU A 319 9.40 -1.98 -25.97
C LEU A 319 9.35 -3.50 -25.75
N ILE A 320 8.43 -4.00 -24.93
CA ILE A 320 8.25 -5.43 -24.70
C ILE A 320 7.84 -6.13 -26.01
N HIS A 321 6.92 -5.53 -26.77
CA HIS A 321 6.51 -6.07 -28.07
C HIS A 321 7.69 -6.15 -29.05
N ASP A 322 8.48 -5.08 -29.16
CA ASP A 322 9.67 -5.04 -30.02
C ASP A 322 10.72 -6.07 -29.58
N MET A 323 10.92 -6.27 -28.28
CA MET A 323 11.82 -7.29 -27.74
C MET A 323 11.37 -8.71 -28.12
N VAL A 324 10.08 -9.03 -27.94
CA VAL A 324 9.52 -10.35 -28.30
C VAL A 324 9.60 -10.59 -29.81
N VAL A 325 9.27 -9.58 -30.63
CA VAL A 325 9.37 -9.70 -32.09
C VAL A 325 10.82 -9.92 -32.53
N ARG A 326 11.78 -9.21 -31.94
CA ARG A 326 13.22 -9.41 -32.23
C ARG A 326 13.71 -10.78 -31.79
N GLU A 327 13.27 -11.29 -30.65
CA GLU A 327 13.62 -12.63 -30.15
C GLU A 327 13.08 -13.72 -31.10
N LEU A 328 11.82 -13.61 -31.52
CA LEU A 328 11.22 -14.51 -32.51
C LEU A 328 11.94 -14.45 -33.88
N GLN A 329 12.37 -13.27 -34.32
CA GLN A 329 13.15 -13.11 -35.54
C GLN A 329 14.55 -13.72 -35.42
N GLN A 330 15.21 -13.56 -34.27
CA GLN A 330 16.52 -14.17 -34.01
C GLN A 330 16.44 -15.70 -34.01
N ASP A 331 15.43 -16.29 -33.37
CA ASP A 331 15.21 -17.75 -33.37
C ASP A 331 14.91 -18.30 -34.78
N THR A 332 14.21 -17.52 -35.60
CA THR A 332 13.94 -17.89 -36.99
C THR A 332 15.21 -17.80 -37.85
N SER A 333 16.09 -16.82 -37.63
CA SER A 333 17.33 -16.62 -38.39
C SER A 333 18.50 -17.52 -37.94
N ASN A 334 18.50 -17.98 -36.69
CA ASN A 334 19.54 -18.82 -36.09
C ASN A 334 19.65 -20.23 -36.68
N LYS A 335 18.81 -20.59 -37.67
CA LYS A 335 18.98 -21.81 -38.47
C LYS A 335 20.00 -21.69 -39.61
N SER A 336 20.55 -20.50 -39.92
CA SER A 336 21.42 -20.36 -41.12
C SER A 336 22.77 -19.62 -40.95
N TYR A 337 22.93 -18.64 -40.06
CA TYR A 337 24.21 -17.90 -39.96
C TYR A 337 24.55 -17.48 -38.52
N ARG A 338 25.44 -18.24 -37.85
CA ARG A 338 25.66 -18.13 -36.39
C ARG A 338 26.98 -17.51 -35.93
N SER A 339 27.71 -16.72 -36.73
CA SER A 339 29.09 -16.35 -36.28
C SER A 339 29.56 -14.90 -36.36
N MET A 340 28.83 -13.89 -36.86
CA MET A 340 29.46 -12.56 -37.00
C MET A 340 28.67 -11.30 -36.59
N SER A 341 27.38 -11.37 -36.20
CA SER A 341 26.58 -10.16 -35.89
C SER A 341 26.10 -10.04 -34.43
N MET A 342 26.76 -10.71 -33.48
CA MET A 342 26.23 -10.81 -32.11
C MET A 342 26.44 -9.55 -31.24
N ASN A 343 27.38 -8.66 -31.59
CA ASN A 343 27.76 -7.55 -30.71
C ASN A 343 26.84 -6.32 -30.80
N SER A 344 26.25 -6.01 -31.95
CA SER A 344 25.38 -4.82 -32.11
C SER A 344 23.96 -5.04 -31.60
N SER A 345 23.39 -6.24 -31.78
CA SER A 345 22.05 -6.55 -31.27
C SER A 345 22.02 -6.63 -29.73
N HIS A 346 23.13 -7.04 -29.10
CA HIS A 346 23.19 -7.15 -27.65
C HIS A 346 23.18 -5.77 -26.96
N SER A 347 23.84 -4.75 -27.52
CA SER A 347 23.83 -3.39 -26.94
C SER A 347 22.45 -2.74 -26.95
N HIS A 348 21.64 -2.97 -27.99
CA HIS A 348 20.27 -2.43 -28.06
C HIS A 348 19.35 -3.07 -27.03
N ILE A 349 19.39 -4.41 -26.87
CA ILE A 349 18.58 -5.12 -25.86
C ILE A 349 18.94 -4.66 -24.44
N VAL A 350 20.23 -4.41 -24.17
CA VAL A 350 20.68 -3.91 -22.86
C VAL A 350 20.18 -2.49 -22.62
N MET A 351 20.26 -1.60 -23.61
CA MET A 351 19.79 -0.21 -23.48
C MET A 351 18.26 -0.11 -23.31
N ASP A 352 17.49 -0.90 -24.05
CA ASP A 352 16.03 -0.95 -23.92
C ASP A 352 15.64 -1.46 -22.52
N GLY A 353 16.34 -2.49 -22.02
CA GLY A 353 16.14 -2.99 -20.66
C GLY A 353 16.54 -2.00 -19.55
N VAL A 354 17.57 -1.17 -19.78
CA VAL A 354 17.98 -0.08 -18.87
C VAL A 354 16.89 0.99 -18.81
N GLN A 355 16.33 1.38 -19.95
CA GLN A 355 15.24 2.35 -19.99
C GLN A 355 14.04 1.84 -19.21
N ILE A 356 13.63 0.58 -19.43
CA ILE A 356 12.44 0.01 -18.77
C ILE A 356 12.55 0.13 -17.23
N GLU A 357 13.69 -0.28 -16.69
CA GLU A 357 13.90 -0.30 -15.24
C GLU A 357 14.00 1.12 -14.65
N LEU A 358 14.68 2.04 -15.32
CA LEU A 358 14.76 3.43 -14.86
C LEU A 358 13.37 4.07 -14.79
N GLY A 359 12.50 3.76 -15.76
CA GLY A 359 11.14 4.25 -15.75
C GLY A 359 10.28 3.61 -14.67
N GLU A 360 10.42 2.31 -14.37
CA GLU A 360 9.72 1.68 -13.23
C GLU A 360 10.10 2.32 -11.89
N VAL A 361 11.41 2.53 -11.66
CA VAL A 361 11.96 3.21 -10.48
C VAL A 361 11.37 4.60 -10.33
N PHE A 362 11.35 5.34 -11.44
CA PHE A 362 10.82 6.68 -11.48
C PHE A 362 9.32 6.70 -11.21
N VAL A 363 8.53 5.86 -11.88
CA VAL A 363 7.08 5.74 -11.71
C VAL A 363 6.70 5.32 -10.28
N HIS A 364 7.43 4.37 -9.68
CA HIS A 364 7.24 4.03 -8.27
C HIS A 364 7.60 5.19 -7.34
N GLY A 365 8.69 5.92 -7.61
CA GLY A 365 9.04 7.14 -6.91
C GLY A 365 7.93 8.19 -6.96
N LEU A 366 7.33 8.38 -8.14
CA LEU A 366 6.19 9.28 -8.35
C LEU A 366 4.97 8.86 -7.52
N ALA A 367 4.73 7.57 -7.32
CA ALA A 367 3.64 7.11 -6.46
C ALA A 367 3.75 7.60 -5.02
N PHE A 368 4.97 7.65 -4.49
CA PHE A 368 5.21 8.23 -3.19
C PHE A 368 5.01 9.75 -3.18
N VAL A 369 5.47 10.46 -4.23
CA VAL A 369 5.25 11.92 -4.35
C VAL A 369 3.76 12.25 -4.41
N TYR A 370 2.97 11.46 -5.16
CA TYR A 370 1.51 11.57 -5.20
C TYR A 370 0.91 11.39 -3.80
N ALA A 371 1.33 10.33 -3.09
CA ALA A 371 0.87 10.06 -1.73
C ALA A 371 1.17 11.23 -0.79
N TRP A 372 2.39 11.76 -0.84
CA TRP A 372 2.79 12.90 0.00
C TRP A 372 2.01 14.16 -0.33
N GLY A 373 1.82 14.48 -1.61
CA GLY A 373 1.04 15.64 -2.02
C GLY A 373 -0.39 15.60 -1.47
N LEU A 374 -1.03 14.43 -1.55
CA LEU A 374 -2.36 14.19 -0.97
C LEU A 374 -2.34 14.31 0.55
N TYR A 375 -1.38 13.64 1.20
CA TYR A 375 -1.25 13.65 2.65
C TYR A 375 -1.04 15.06 3.21
N ASP A 376 -0.18 15.84 2.57
CA ASP A 376 0.12 17.22 2.93
C ASP A 376 -1.11 18.10 2.77
N LEU A 377 -1.84 17.94 1.67
CA LEU A 377 -3.11 18.65 1.46
C LEU A 377 -4.10 18.35 2.59
N LEU A 378 -4.30 17.06 2.91
CA LEU A 378 -5.21 16.64 3.98
C LEU A 378 -4.76 17.15 5.35
N GLN A 379 -3.45 17.17 5.61
CA GLN A 379 -2.86 17.63 6.86
C GLN A 379 -3.03 19.15 7.05
N HIS A 380 -2.71 19.96 6.03
CA HIS A 380 -2.86 21.42 6.12
C HIS A 380 -4.33 21.85 6.15
N PHE A 381 -5.21 21.09 5.50
CA PHE A 381 -6.65 21.30 5.62
C PHE A 381 -7.17 20.92 7.01
N PHE A 382 -6.83 19.74 7.52
CA PHE A 382 -7.40 19.26 8.78
C PHE A 382 -6.86 20.00 10.01
N PHE A 383 -5.55 20.18 10.13
CA PHE A 383 -4.96 20.70 11.36
C PHE A 383 -5.06 22.23 11.46
N PRO A 384 -4.48 23.03 10.55
CA PRO A 384 -4.66 24.48 10.54
C PRO A 384 -6.12 24.93 10.40
N VAL A 385 -6.82 24.48 9.35
CA VAL A 385 -8.14 25.06 9.00
C VAL A 385 -9.27 24.53 9.88
N LEU A 386 -9.37 23.21 10.10
CA LEU A 386 -10.50 22.64 10.86
C LEU A 386 -10.28 22.58 12.37
N MET A 387 -9.03 22.42 12.82
CA MET A 387 -8.71 22.14 14.22
C MET A 387 -7.96 23.28 14.92
N SER A 388 -7.65 24.37 14.19
CA SER A 388 -6.88 25.54 14.65
C SER A 388 -5.54 25.15 15.30
N CYS A 389 -4.87 24.15 14.75
CA CYS A 389 -3.55 23.70 15.15
C CYS A 389 -2.53 24.06 14.08
N SER A 390 -1.37 24.61 14.44
CA SER A 390 -0.32 24.94 13.46
C SER A 390 0.18 23.70 12.69
N ASN A 391 0.28 22.55 13.35
CA ASN A 391 0.55 21.27 12.70
C ASN A 391 0.12 20.09 13.58
N TRP A 392 0.32 18.87 13.08
CA TRP A 392 -0.01 17.63 13.78
C TRP A 392 0.78 17.39 15.08
N LYS A 393 2.02 17.90 15.18
CA LYS A 393 2.90 17.70 16.35
C LYS A 393 2.48 18.54 17.55
N THR A 394 1.91 19.72 17.29
CA THR A 394 1.43 20.63 18.34
C THR A 394 0.00 20.33 18.77
N CYS A 395 -0.66 19.41 18.07
CA CYS A 395 -2.06 19.07 18.27
C CYS A 395 -2.18 17.84 19.18
N ASP A 396 -3.21 17.79 20.03
CA ASP A 396 -3.50 16.67 20.94
C ASP A 396 -3.61 15.33 20.16
N PHE A 397 -3.25 14.21 20.82
CA PHE A 397 -3.38 12.87 20.25
C PHE A 397 -4.82 12.55 19.85
N ARG A 398 -5.83 13.11 20.53
CA ARG A 398 -7.25 12.93 20.19
C ARG A 398 -7.57 13.45 18.78
N LYS A 399 -7.05 14.63 18.43
CA LYS A 399 -7.22 15.24 17.11
C LYS A 399 -6.44 14.45 16.03
N ASN A 400 -5.25 13.96 16.37
CA ASN A 400 -4.48 13.07 15.50
C ASN A 400 -5.20 11.73 15.25
N PHE A 401 -5.87 11.16 16.27
CA PHE A 401 -6.69 9.96 16.13
C PHE A 401 -7.84 10.17 15.16
N LEU A 402 -8.58 11.27 15.33
CA LEU A 402 -9.68 11.64 14.45
C LEU A 402 -9.21 11.81 12.99
N PHE A 403 -8.08 12.48 12.78
CA PHE A 403 -7.45 12.60 11.46
C PHE A 403 -7.14 11.22 10.85
N ALA A 404 -6.49 10.33 11.61
CA ALA A 404 -6.16 8.99 11.15
C ALA A 404 -7.40 8.16 10.78
N MET A 405 -8.47 8.26 11.56
CA MET A 405 -9.74 7.62 11.26
C MET A 405 -10.38 8.15 9.98
N ILE A 406 -10.46 9.48 9.80
CA ILE A 406 -11.00 10.11 8.60
C ILE A 406 -10.21 9.69 7.37
N VAL A 407 -8.88 9.76 7.42
CA VAL A 407 -8.01 9.35 6.32
C VAL A 407 -8.18 7.86 6.01
N THR A 408 -8.33 7.00 7.01
CA THR A 408 -8.60 5.56 6.81
C THR A 408 -9.91 5.35 6.06
N ILE A 409 -10.98 6.02 6.48
CA ILE A 409 -12.31 5.94 5.86
C ILE A 409 -12.25 6.45 4.42
N MET A 410 -11.65 7.62 4.20
CA MET A 410 -11.46 8.19 2.85
C MET A 410 -10.67 7.24 1.95
N SER A 411 -9.53 6.73 2.44
CA SER A 411 -8.67 5.80 1.71
C SER A 411 -9.43 4.53 1.31
N PHE A 412 -10.25 3.99 2.21
CA PHE A 412 -11.11 2.84 1.95
C PHE A 412 -12.16 3.15 0.87
N PHE A 413 -12.82 4.31 0.95
CA PHE A 413 -13.79 4.73 -0.07
C PHE A 413 -13.14 4.96 -1.43
N PHE A 414 -11.99 5.65 -1.50
CA PHE A 414 -11.29 5.92 -2.76
C PHE A 414 -10.75 4.65 -3.41
N ALA A 415 -10.15 3.74 -2.64
CA ALA A 415 -9.78 2.41 -3.15
C ALA A 415 -11.01 1.66 -3.68
N GLY A 416 -12.18 1.90 -3.08
CA GLY A 416 -13.47 1.40 -3.53
C GLY A 416 -14.06 2.07 -4.77
N LEU A 417 -13.78 3.35 -5.03
CA LEU A 417 -14.34 4.08 -6.18
C LEU A 417 -13.63 3.72 -7.49
N GLU A 418 -12.39 3.25 -7.42
CA GLU A 418 -11.62 2.83 -8.59
C GLU A 418 -12.10 1.50 -9.21
N LYS A 419 -13.33 1.09 -8.92
CA LYS A 419 -14.03 -0.10 -9.43
C LYS A 419 -14.43 -0.02 -10.90
N SER A 420 -14.15 1.08 -11.60
CA SER A 420 -14.70 1.34 -12.94
C SER A 420 -13.96 0.63 -14.07
N GLU A 421 -14.68 0.49 -15.19
CA GLU A 421 -14.42 -0.28 -16.42
C GLU A 421 -13.01 -0.10 -17.05
N LYS A 422 -12.26 0.94 -16.65
CA LYS A 422 -10.91 1.26 -17.14
C LYS A 422 -9.82 0.28 -16.70
N ARG A 423 -10.10 -0.62 -15.74
CA ARG A 423 -9.15 -1.67 -15.26
C ARG A 423 -8.68 -2.67 -16.32
N LYS A 424 -9.42 -2.81 -17.42
CA LYS A 424 -8.99 -3.69 -18.54
C LYS A 424 -7.77 -3.13 -19.27
N THR A 425 -7.55 -1.82 -19.20
CA THR A 425 -6.37 -1.18 -19.79
C THR A 425 -5.21 -1.21 -18.80
N LYS A 426 -3.98 -1.43 -19.28
CA LYS A 426 -2.77 -1.35 -18.44
C LYS A 426 -2.62 0.03 -17.77
N ALA A 427 -2.97 1.10 -18.48
CA ALA A 427 -3.07 2.46 -17.93
C ALA A 427 -3.99 2.53 -16.69
N GLY A 428 -5.15 1.87 -16.74
CA GLY A 428 -6.05 1.77 -15.60
C GLY A 428 -5.48 0.94 -14.44
N GLN A 429 -4.74 -0.13 -14.73
CA GLN A 429 -4.06 -0.94 -13.71
C GLN A 429 -2.94 -0.18 -13.01
N SER A 430 -2.12 0.56 -13.77
CA SER A 430 -1.06 1.41 -13.21
C SER A 430 -1.62 2.55 -12.37
N SER A 431 -2.71 3.19 -12.82
CA SER A 431 -3.47 4.16 -12.01
C SER A 431 -3.96 3.54 -10.70
N GLN A 432 -4.48 2.31 -10.76
CA GLN A 432 -5.00 1.63 -9.59
C GLN A 432 -3.93 1.27 -8.58
N LEU A 433 -2.79 0.79 -9.07
CA LEU A 433 -1.64 0.54 -8.23
C LEU A 433 -1.14 1.84 -7.58
N LEU A 434 -1.07 2.92 -8.35
CA LEU A 434 -0.67 4.25 -7.90
C LEU A 434 -1.58 4.74 -6.76
N ILE A 435 -2.89 4.77 -6.98
CA ILE A 435 -3.87 5.27 -6.00
C ILE A 435 -3.91 4.36 -4.77
N THR A 436 -3.96 3.03 -4.95
CA THR A 436 -4.01 2.09 -3.82
C THR A 436 -2.76 2.22 -2.94
N THR A 437 -1.58 2.32 -3.56
CA THR A 437 -0.31 2.53 -2.86
C THR A 437 -0.33 3.87 -2.13
N ALA A 438 -0.73 4.94 -2.80
CA ALA A 438 -0.76 6.27 -2.21
C ALA A 438 -1.71 6.37 -1.02
N MET A 439 -2.93 5.86 -1.16
CA MET A 439 -3.92 5.84 -0.08
C MET A 439 -3.42 5.01 1.12
N SER A 440 -2.73 3.89 0.85
CA SER A 440 -2.18 3.07 1.93
C SER A 440 -1.13 3.85 2.72
N LEU A 441 -0.21 4.54 2.02
CA LEU A 441 0.83 5.36 2.63
C LEU A 441 0.26 6.54 3.42
N THR A 442 -0.71 7.26 2.86
CA THR A 442 -1.40 8.36 3.54
C THR A 442 -2.06 7.88 4.84
N CYS A 443 -2.75 6.74 4.80
CA CYS A 443 -3.32 6.10 5.98
C CYS A 443 -2.26 5.80 7.04
N ILE A 444 -1.15 5.17 6.64
CA ILE A 444 -0.06 4.82 7.55
C ILE A 444 0.60 6.05 8.15
N TRP A 445 0.85 7.11 7.38
CA TRP A 445 1.42 8.35 7.91
C TRP A 445 0.51 9.01 8.93
N SER A 446 -0.81 8.99 8.73
CA SER A 446 -1.75 9.50 9.72
C SER A 446 -1.70 8.71 11.03
N TRP A 447 -1.69 7.37 10.95
CA TRP A 447 -1.55 6.52 12.13
C TRP A 447 -0.18 6.68 12.80
N SER A 448 0.89 6.84 12.01
CA SER A 448 2.25 7.05 12.52
C SER A 448 2.34 8.33 13.35
N ASN A 449 1.71 9.43 12.88
CA ASN A 449 1.64 10.68 13.64
C ASN A 449 0.86 10.50 14.94
N PHE A 450 -0.29 9.83 14.89
CA PHE A 450 -1.06 9.53 16.09
C PHE A 450 -0.24 8.74 17.13
N TYR A 451 0.42 7.65 16.72
CA TYR A 451 1.28 6.87 17.61
C TYR A 451 2.43 7.72 18.16
N PHE A 452 3.04 8.55 17.34
CA PHE A 452 4.11 9.46 17.76
C PHE A 452 3.62 10.46 18.81
N THR A 453 2.45 11.08 18.62
CA THR A 453 1.89 12.05 19.56
C THR A 453 1.52 11.39 20.89
N ILE A 454 0.86 10.22 20.87
CA ILE A 454 0.58 9.44 22.10
C ILE A 454 1.86 9.14 22.86
N LEU A 455 2.88 8.64 22.15
CA LEU A 455 4.13 8.25 22.78
C LEU A 455 4.85 9.46 23.36
N THR A 456 4.85 10.58 22.65
CA THR A 456 5.45 11.84 23.12
C THR A 456 4.74 12.36 24.37
N GLU A 457 3.41 12.33 24.41
CA GLU A 457 2.62 12.79 25.56
C GLU A 457 2.78 11.87 26.78
N PHE A 458 2.75 10.56 26.55
CA PHE A 458 2.96 9.59 27.60
C PHE A 458 4.37 9.71 28.19
N THR A 459 5.39 9.82 27.33
CA THR A 459 6.78 9.88 27.75
C THR A 459 7.12 11.20 28.43
N SER A 460 6.56 12.32 27.98
CA SER A 460 6.71 13.61 28.65
C SER A 460 6.05 13.61 30.02
N THR A 461 4.82 13.09 30.14
CA THR A 461 4.10 12.95 31.41
C THR A 461 4.85 12.04 32.37
N TRP A 462 5.33 10.90 31.89
CA TRP A 462 6.09 9.94 32.70
C TRP A 462 7.42 10.52 33.18
N THR A 463 8.16 11.19 32.29
CA THR A 463 9.46 11.80 32.64
C THR A 463 9.28 12.90 33.68
N ARG A 464 8.18 13.67 33.62
CA ARG A 464 7.83 14.66 34.63
C ARG A 464 7.55 14.03 35.99
N LEU A 465 6.87 12.87 36.03
CA LEU A 465 6.53 12.17 37.27
C LEU A 465 7.72 11.36 37.84
N TYR A 466 8.59 10.83 36.99
CA TYR A 466 9.68 9.90 37.36
C TYR A 466 11.00 10.20 36.62
N PRO A 467 11.69 11.31 36.94
CA PRO A 467 12.84 11.79 36.17
C PRO A 467 14.07 10.86 36.18
N SER A 468 14.25 10.02 37.21
CA SER A 468 15.42 9.13 37.36
C SER A 468 15.33 7.82 36.57
N LYS A 469 14.23 7.56 35.86
CA LYS A 469 13.93 6.24 35.25
C LYS A 469 13.93 6.25 33.72
N VAL A 470 15.03 6.72 33.11
CA VAL A 470 15.19 6.79 31.64
C VAL A 470 15.06 5.41 30.96
N LEU A 471 15.57 4.36 31.60
CA LEU A 471 15.39 2.96 31.15
C LEU A 471 13.92 2.54 31.07
N THR A 472 13.08 3.05 31.96
CA THR A 472 11.63 2.77 31.95
C THR A 472 10.95 3.38 30.73
N VAL A 473 11.44 4.53 30.22
CA VAL A 473 10.94 5.13 28.98
C VAL A 473 11.20 4.21 27.78
N LEU A 474 12.35 3.51 27.73
CA LEU A 474 12.63 2.52 26.68
C LEU A 474 11.69 1.32 26.83
N GLY A 475 11.51 0.83 28.06
CA GLY A 475 10.57 -0.23 28.36
C GLY A 475 9.16 0.08 27.84
N TRP A 476 8.69 1.32 28.05
CA TRP A 476 7.40 1.77 27.52
C TRP A 476 7.36 1.86 26.00
N HIS A 477 8.40 2.38 25.34
CA HIS A 477 8.47 2.40 23.88
C HIS A 477 8.39 0.98 23.30
N LEU A 478 9.18 0.05 23.85
CA LEU A 478 9.17 -1.35 23.43
C LEU A 478 7.80 -1.98 23.71
N PHE A 479 7.21 -1.72 24.88
CA PHE A 479 5.89 -2.21 25.24
C PHE A 479 4.81 -1.74 24.24
N PHE A 480 4.70 -0.43 23.97
CA PHE A 480 3.74 0.10 22.99
C PHE A 480 4.00 -0.45 21.60
N THR A 481 5.28 -0.62 21.23
CA THR A 481 5.65 -1.21 19.94
C THR A 481 5.15 -2.65 19.83
N VAL A 482 5.37 -3.47 20.86
CA VAL A 482 4.92 -4.86 20.93
C VAL A 482 3.39 -4.96 20.92
N VAL A 483 2.69 -4.13 21.71
CA VAL A 483 1.22 -4.12 21.75
C VAL A 483 0.65 -3.77 20.39
N ALA A 484 1.14 -2.70 19.76
CA ALA A 484 0.70 -2.32 18.42
C ALA A 484 1.00 -3.44 17.40
N TRP A 485 2.17 -4.08 17.47
CA TRP A 485 2.50 -5.24 16.64
C TRP A 485 1.51 -6.40 16.81
N LEU A 486 1.13 -6.72 18.05
CA LEU A 486 0.15 -7.77 18.35
C LEU A 486 -1.22 -7.40 17.77
N CYS A 487 -1.66 -6.15 17.95
CA CYS A 487 -2.90 -5.65 17.35
C CYS A 487 -2.88 -5.77 15.82
N MET A 488 -1.80 -5.32 15.17
CA MET A 488 -1.66 -5.39 13.71
C MET A 488 -1.62 -6.84 13.20
N SER A 489 -0.96 -7.73 13.94
CA SER A 489 -0.90 -9.17 13.61
C SER A 489 -2.29 -9.82 13.75
N ALA A 490 -3.06 -9.45 14.78
CA ALA A 490 -4.42 -9.92 14.97
C ALA A 490 -5.36 -9.43 13.86
N LEU A 491 -5.28 -8.14 13.49
CA LEU A 491 -6.02 -7.57 12.37
C LEU A 491 -5.64 -8.24 11.05
N TYR A 492 -4.35 -8.47 10.82
CA TYR A 492 -3.83 -9.15 9.63
C TYR A 492 -4.37 -10.59 9.54
N HIS A 493 -4.34 -11.33 10.65
CA HIS A 493 -4.90 -12.67 10.71
C HIS A 493 -6.40 -12.69 10.42
N ASN A 494 -7.18 -11.82 11.06
CA ASN A 494 -8.62 -11.69 10.78
C ASN A 494 -8.90 -11.38 9.31
N GLN A 495 -8.08 -10.52 8.68
CA GLN A 495 -8.27 -10.19 7.26
C GLN A 495 -7.91 -11.36 6.35
N LEU A 496 -6.83 -12.10 6.65
CA LEU A 496 -6.50 -13.32 5.92
C LEU A 496 -7.60 -14.37 6.06
N ASP A 497 -8.17 -14.55 7.23
CA ASP A 497 -9.26 -15.50 7.46
C ASP A 497 -10.51 -15.11 6.68
N ARG A 498 -10.85 -13.82 6.64
CA ARG A 498 -11.94 -13.31 5.79
C ARG A 498 -11.71 -13.63 4.32
N LEU A 499 -10.51 -13.37 3.79
CA LEU A 499 -10.17 -13.66 2.40
C LEU A 499 -10.21 -15.17 2.09
N ARG A 500 -9.82 -16.02 3.06
CA ARG A 500 -9.89 -17.47 2.94
C ARG A 500 -11.34 -17.97 2.93
N ILE A 501 -12.17 -17.51 3.85
CA ILE A 501 -13.60 -17.84 3.89
C ILE A 501 -14.27 -17.43 2.58
N ALA A 502 -14.00 -16.22 2.11
CA ALA A 502 -14.52 -15.75 0.82
C ALA A 502 -14.04 -16.63 -0.35
N ARG A 503 -12.77 -17.05 -0.37
CA ARG A 503 -12.26 -17.99 -1.39
C ARG A 503 -12.97 -19.35 -1.30
N ARG A 504 -13.10 -19.92 -0.10
CA ARG A 504 -13.76 -21.21 0.10
C ARG A 504 -15.23 -21.18 -0.32
N ASN A 505 -15.98 -20.16 0.10
CA ASN A 505 -17.39 -20.01 -0.28
C ASN A 505 -17.55 -19.91 -1.81
N ARG A 506 -16.58 -19.32 -2.51
CA ARG A 506 -16.57 -19.29 -3.98
C ARG A 506 -16.26 -20.63 -4.61
N GLU A 507 -15.29 -21.37 -4.06
CA GLU A 507 -14.98 -22.72 -4.53
C GLU A 507 -16.18 -23.64 -4.34
N GLU A 508 -16.86 -23.57 -3.18
CA GLU A 508 -18.10 -24.30 -2.89
C GLU A 508 -19.24 -23.87 -3.83
N PHE A 509 -19.40 -22.57 -4.07
CA PHE A 509 -20.39 -22.05 -5.02
C PHE A 509 -20.14 -22.55 -6.45
N ASN A 510 -18.89 -22.49 -6.91
CA ASN A 510 -18.50 -22.99 -8.24
C ASN A 510 -18.65 -24.51 -8.37
N GLN A 511 -18.52 -25.25 -7.27
CA GLN A 511 -18.78 -26.70 -7.24
C GLN A 511 -20.28 -27.02 -7.26
N GLN A 512 -21.11 -26.23 -6.58
CA GLN A 512 -22.58 -26.39 -6.57
C GLN A 512 -23.23 -25.92 -7.87
N HIS A 513 -22.61 -24.95 -8.53
CA HIS A 513 -23.03 -24.41 -9.80
C HIS A 513 -21.85 -24.52 -10.77
N PRO A 514 -21.48 -25.74 -11.17
CA PRO A 514 -20.48 -25.89 -12.21
C PRO A 514 -20.94 -25.07 -13.40
N LEU A 515 -20.05 -24.22 -13.92
CA LEU A 515 -20.25 -23.67 -15.24
C LEU A 515 -20.26 -24.88 -16.16
N GLU A 516 -21.45 -25.40 -16.49
CA GLU A 516 -21.58 -26.43 -17.51
C GLU A 516 -20.83 -25.88 -18.72
N HIS A 517 -19.75 -26.57 -19.06
CA HIS A 517 -19.00 -26.26 -20.25
C HIS A 517 -19.98 -26.58 -21.36
N ILE A 518 -20.64 -25.55 -21.85
CA ILE A 518 -21.65 -25.75 -22.85
C ILE A 518 -20.92 -26.32 -24.06
N ASP A 519 -21.20 -27.59 -24.35
CA ASP A 519 -20.56 -28.33 -25.43
C ASP A 519 -21.08 -27.78 -26.76
N LEU A 520 -20.45 -26.70 -27.18
CA LEU A 520 -20.75 -26.03 -28.44
C LEU A 520 -20.53 -26.97 -29.62
N GLU A 521 -19.64 -27.97 -29.53
CA GLU A 521 -19.39 -28.94 -30.59
C GLU A 521 -20.53 -29.96 -30.69
N GLY A 522 -20.95 -30.57 -29.58
CA GLY A 522 -22.09 -31.49 -29.57
C GLY A 522 -23.41 -30.82 -30.04
N ILE A 523 -23.56 -29.53 -29.76
CA ILE A 523 -24.74 -28.76 -30.18
C ILE A 523 -24.64 -28.31 -31.64
N LEU A 524 -23.44 -28.01 -32.15
CA LEU A 524 -23.23 -27.77 -33.58
C LEU A 524 -23.48 -29.04 -34.41
N GLU A 525 -23.12 -30.22 -33.90
CA GLU A 525 -23.44 -31.51 -34.52
C GLU A 525 -24.95 -31.77 -34.55
N GLU A 526 -25.68 -31.53 -33.45
CA GLU A 526 -27.16 -31.67 -33.45
C GLU A 526 -27.85 -30.69 -34.41
N ILE A 527 -27.34 -29.46 -34.55
CA ILE A 527 -27.85 -28.47 -35.50
C ILE A 527 -27.59 -28.93 -36.95
N HIS A 528 -26.41 -29.48 -37.24
CA HIS A 528 -26.09 -29.98 -38.58
C HIS A 528 -26.95 -31.20 -38.97
N VAL A 529 -27.19 -32.14 -38.05
CA VAL A 529 -28.06 -33.29 -38.29
C VAL A 529 -29.51 -32.86 -38.56
N LEU A 530 -29.99 -31.80 -37.89
CA LEU A 530 -31.32 -31.24 -38.13
C LEU A 530 -31.44 -30.44 -39.45
N GLU A 531 -30.34 -29.89 -39.96
CA GLU A 531 -30.30 -29.25 -41.29
C GLU A 531 -30.23 -30.27 -42.44
N GLU A 532 -29.58 -31.42 -42.26
CA GLU A 532 -29.54 -32.50 -43.27
C GLU A 532 -30.86 -33.27 -43.41
N PHE A 533 -31.69 -33.30 -42.35
CA PHE A 533 -32.99 -33.97 -42.38
C PHE A 533 -34.10 -33.16 -43.07
N HIS A 534 -33.83 -31.91 -43.47
CA HIS A 534 -34.82 -30.93 -43.93
C HIS A 534 -34.65 -30.54 -45.38
#